data_AF-A0A358SRV4-F1
#
_entry.id   AF-A0A358SRV4-F1
#
_cell.length_a   1.000
_cell.length_b   1.000
_cell.length_c   1.000
_cell.angle_alpha   90.00
_cell.angle_beta   90.00
_cell.angle_gamma   90.00
#
_symmetry.space_group_name_H-M   'P 1'
#
loop_
_entity.id
_entity.type
_entity.pdbx_description
1 polymer ?
#
loop_
_entity_poly.entity_id
_entity_poly.type
_entity_poly.pdbx_seq_one_letter_code
_entity_poly.pdbx_strand_id
1 'polypeptide(L)'
;MPICCLLLMDAKRLSVLNQICYKYTKDRDGSAMTEAGTGHFSILKSYEVVLDEISERVDRGDSALTPAVRLAFFQRAIWHYTTVFDACRPGTHSLRAGGFIAPADRRRYFNEMRAHFIHYLPPDYHYPGGFRGIKYWLIKIKAYRAYSILDPVNKLRVRASPGGVS
;
A
#
# COMPACT_ATOMS: atom_id res chain seq x y z
N MET A 1 4.33 -3.68 13.54
CA MET A 1 3.52 -2.61 12.94
C MET A 1 2.08 -2.51 13.47
N PRO A 2 1.29 -3.59 13.68
CA PRO A 2 -0.12 -3.43 14.08
C PRO A 2 -0.29 -2.77 15.46
N ILE A 3 0.58 -3.10 16.43
CA ILE A 3 0.55 -2.56 17.80
C ILE A 3 0.63 -1.02 17.81
N CYS A 4 1.48 -0.42 16.98
CA CYS A 4 1.59 1.05 16.92
C CYS A 4 0.34 1.71 16.34
N CYS A 5 -0.31 1.09 15.36
CA CYS A 5 -1.54 1.66 14.78
C CYS A 5 -2.69 1.62 15.78
N LEU A 6 -2.86 0.51 16.50
CA LEU A 6 -3.91 0.35 17.51
C LEU A 6 -3.71 1.34 18.66
N LEU A 7 -2.48 1.49 19.16
CA LEU A 7 -2.15 2.49 20.18
C LEU A 7 -2.47 3.92 19.73
N LEU A 8 -2.24 4.25 18.45
CA LEU A 8 -2.58 5.57 17.91
C LEU A 8 -4.09 5.78 17.79
N MET A 9 -4.89 4.73 17.64
CA MET A 9 -6.35 4.82 17.61
C MET A 9 -6.94 5.05 19.00
N ASP A 10 -6.33 4.46 20.03
CA ASP A 10 -6.73 4.66 21.43
C ASP A 10 -6.20 5.99 22.03
N ALA A 11 -5.28 6.65 21.32
CA ALA A 11 -4.69 7.90 21.78
C ALA A 11 -5.74 9.02 21.76
N LYS A 12 -6.02 9.60 22.93
CA LYS A 12 -6.92 10.77 23.07
C LYS A 12 -6.45 12.00 22.27
N ARG A 13 -5.14 12.12 22.02
CA ARG A 13 -4.54 13.21 21.27
C ARG A 13 -3.32 12.74 20.52
N LEU A 14 -3.27 13.04 19.23
CA LEU A 14 -2.11 12.87 18.38
C LEU A 14 -1.50 14.24 18.11
N SER A 15 -0.21 14.40 18.39
CA SER A 15 0.55 15.61 18.09
C SER A 15 1.74 15.22 17.21
N VAL A 16 1.99 15.99 16.14
CA VAL A 16 3.13 15.78 15.26
C VAL A 16 4.16 16.86 15.54
N LEU A 17 5.38 16.46 15.90
CA LEU A 17 6.51 17.38 16.01
C LEU A 17 7.14 17.55 14.63
N ASN A 18 7.01 18.74 14.04
CA ASN A 18 7.59 19.06 12.74
C ASN A 18 9.09 19.40 12.85
N GLN A 19 9.86 18.52 13.49
CA GLN A 19 11.31 18.62 13.63
C GLN A 19 11.95 17.29 13.24
N ILE A 20 13.16 17.37 12.67
CA ILE A 20 13.92 16.18 12.30
C ILE A 20 14.50 15.57 13.59
N CYS A 21 13.74 14.66 14.20
CA CYS A 21 14.14 14.00 15.45
C CYS A 21 14.94 12.70 15.22
N TYR A 22 14.94 12.17 13.99
CA TYR A 22 15.60 10.92 13.67
C TYR A 22 16.09 10.92 12.21
N LYS A 23 17.38 10.66 12.02
CA LYS A 23 17.97 10.48 10.69
C LYS A 23 18.00 8.98 10.40
N TYR A 24 17.03 8.51 9.62
CA TYR A 24 17.00 7.11 9.18
C TYR A 24 18.08 6.87 8.12
N THR A 25 19.19 6.24 8.49
CA THR A 25 20.21 5.78 7.53
C THR A 25 19.80 4.43 6.95
N LYS A 26 19.46 4.45 5.66
CA LYS A 26 19.05 3.28 4.88
C LYS A 26 20.20 2.27 4.65
N ASP A 27 21.46 2.74 4.66
CA ASP A 27 22.66 1.95 4.37
C ASP A 27 23.32 1.38 5.64
N ARG A 28 22.55 0.63 6.44
CA ARG A 28 23.09 -0.21 7.51
C ARG A 28 22.89 -1.68 7.14
N ASP A 29 23.95 -2.48 7.25
CA ASP A 29 23.84 -3.94 7.21
C ASP A 29 22.89 -4.41 8.34
N GLY A 30 21.87 -5.19 7.97
CA GLY A 30 20.80 -5.61 8.88
C GLY A 30 19.67 -4.59 9.07
N SER A 31 19.47 -3.64 8.14
CA SER A 31 18.21 -2.89 8.10
C SER A 31 17.05 -3.83 7.75
N ALA A 32 15.92 -3.68 8.44
CA ALA A 32 14.68 -4.42 8.13
C ALA A 32 14.17 -4.17 6.69
N MET A 33 14.69 -3.16 5.99
CA MET A 33 14.40 -2.89 4.58
C MET A 33 15.34 -3.61 3.60
N THR A 34 16.41 -4.24 4.10
CA THR A 34 17.42 -4.97 3.30
C THR A 34 17.18 -6.49 3.34
N GLU A 35 16.41 -6.99 4.30
CA GLU A 35 15.98 -8.38 4.36
C GLU A 35 14.86 -8.64 3.35
N ALA A 36 15.27 -8.99 2.13
CA ALA A 36 14.40 -9.61 1.14
C ALA A 36 14.03 -11.02 1.63
N GLY A 37 13.05 -11.08 2.54
CA GLY A 37 12.50 -12.32 3.10
C GLY A 37 10.99 -12.37 2.92
N THR A 38 10.42 -13.57 3.09
CA THR A 38 9.00 -13.99 3.01
C THR A 38 7.95 -13.12 3.72
N GLY A 39 8.34 -12.00 4.33
CA GLY A 39 7.50 -10.98 4.96
C GLY A 39 6.57 -10.21 4.02
N HIS A 40 6.52 -10.53 2.73
CA HIS A 40 5.68 -9.83 1.76
C HIS A 40 4.19 -10.05 1.99
N PHE A 41 3.80 -11.20 2.53
CA PHE A 41 2.43 -11.43 3.00
C PHE A 41 2.18 -10.85 4.40
N SER A 42 3.24 -10.54 5.17
CA SER A 42 3.08 -9.98 6.53
C SER A 42 2.41 -8.62 6.51
N ILE A 43 2.54 -7.86 5.42
CA ILE A 43 1.86 -6.58 5.25
C ILE A 43 0.34 -6.77 5.12
N LEU A 44 -0.11 -7.74 4.33
CA LEU A 44 -1.53 -8.08 4.18
C LEU A 44 -2.09 -8.43 5.56
N LYS A 45 -1.47 -9.38 6.26
CA LYS A 45 -1.85 -9.78 7.63
C LYS A 45 -1.83 -8.62 8.63
N SER A 46 -0.83 -7.73 8.55
CA SER A 46 -0.74 -6.58 9.46
C SER A 46 -1.89 -5.61 9.25
N TYR A 47 -2.32 -5.40 8.00
CA TYR A 47 -3.47 -4.56 7.70
C TYR A 47 -4.80 -5.26 7.98
N GLU A 48 -4.89 -6.58 7.85
CA GLU A 48 -6.07 -7.39 8.22
C GLU A 48 -6.49 -7.07 9.66
N VAL A 49 -5.57 -7.28 10.61
CA VAL A 49 -5.77 -7.00 12.04
C VAL A 49 -6.26 -5.56 12.29
N VAL A 50 -5.68 -4.60 11.57
CA VAL A 50 -6.00 -3.18 11.77
C VAL A 50 -7.36 -2.83 11.13
N LEU A 51 -7.66 -3.37 9.95
CA LEU A 51 -8.90 -3.09 9.23
C LEU A 51 -10.09 -3.80 9.88
N ASP A 52 -9.90 -5.00 10.44
CA ASP A 52 -10.90 -5.70 11.25
C ASP A 52 -11.27 -4.86 12.47
N GLU A 53 -10.28 -4.45 13.27
CA GLU A 53 -10.52 -3.64 14.47
C GLU A 53 -11.23 -2.32 14.15
N ILE A 54 -10.79 -1.62 13.09
CA ILE A 54 -11.45 -0.39 12.65
C ILE A 54 -12.91 -0.68 12.26
N SER A 55 -13.13 -1.71 11.45
CA SER A 55 -14.47 -2.02 10.94
C SER A 55 -15.43 -2.35 12.08
N GLU A 56 -15.00 -3.20 13.00
CA GLU A 56 -15.77 -3.56 14.18
C GLU A 56 -16.10 -2.35 15.07
N ARG A 57 -15.12 -1.47 15.34
CA ARG A 57 -15.35 -0.28 16.19
C ARG A 57 -16.27 0.74 15.53
N VAL A 58 -16.11 0.96 14.24
CA VAL A 58 -17.02 1.83 13.45
C VAL A 58 -18.43 1.28 13.50
N ASP A 59 -18.61 -0.04 13.31
CA ASP A 59 -19.92 -0.67 13.29
C ASP A 59 -20.58 -0.68 14.69
N ARG A 60 -19.78 -0.67 15.76
CA ARG A 60 -20.24 -0.45 17.16
C ARG A 60 -20.55 1.02 17.50
N GLY A 61 -20.28 1.96 16.59
CA GLY A 61 -20.55 3.39 16.78
C GLY A 61 -19.52 4.11 17.65
N ASP A 62 -18.26 3.68 17.66
CA ASP A 62 -17.18 4.37 18.36
C ASP A 62 -16.96 5.79 17.79
N SER A 63 -17.20 6.81 18.61
CA SER A 63 -17.05 8.23 18.24
C SER A 63 -15.63 8.62 17.81
N ALA A 64 -14.59 7.88 18.23
CA ALA A 64 -13.21 8.15 17.84
C ALA A 64 -12.88 7.62 16.43
N LEU A 65 -13.61 6.61 15.96
CA LEU A 65 -13.42 5.95 14.68
C LEU A 65 -14.59 6.21 13.76
N THR A 66 -14.44 7.19 12.88
CA THR A 66 -15.48 7.56 11.91
C THR A 66 -15.39 6.71 10.64
N PRO A 67 -16.47 6.62 9.84
CA PRO A 67 -16.43 6.00 8.51
C PRO A 67 -15.34 6.60 7.60
N ALA A 68 -15.01 7.89 7.78
CA ALA A 68 -13.93 8.55 7.06
C ALA A 68 -12.54 8.01 7.44
N VAL A 69 -12.31 7.67 8.72
CA VAL A 69 -11.07 7.02 9.16
C VAL A 69 -10.94 5.63 8.55
N ARG A 70 -12.03 4.84 8.54
CA ARG A 70 -12.07 3.53 7.85
C ARG A 70 -11.72 3.66 6.37
N LEU A 71 -12.31 4.64 5.69
CA LEU A 71 -12.01 4.92 4.28
C LEU A 71 -10.54 5.28 4.06
N ALA A 72 -9.96 6.13 4.91
CA ALA A 72 -8.57 6.54 4.81
C ALA A 72 -7.60 5.36 5.01
N PHE A 73 -7.86 4.49 6.00
CA PHE A 73 -7.06 3.28 6.22
C PHE A 73 -7.19 2.29 5.08
N PHE A 74 -8.40 2.08 4.54
CA PHE A 74 -8.63 1.26 3.36
C PHE A 74 -7.83 1.77 2.16
N GLN A 75 -7.94 3.06 1.83
CA GLN A 75 -7.20 3.69 0.74
C GLN A 75 -5.68 3.57 0.93
N ARG A 76 -5.20 3.76 2.15
CA ARG A 76 -3.79 3.61 2.51
C ARG A 76 -3.30 2.17 2.32
N ALA A 77 -4.09 1.18 2.73
CA ALA A 77 -3.77 -0.25 2.58
C ALA A 77 -3.63 -0.63 1.11
N ILE A 78 -4.64 -0.31 0.28
CA ILE A 78 -4.63 -0.65 -1.15
C ILE A 78 -3.47 0.06 -1.89
N TRP A 79 -3.20 1.33 -1.56
CA TRP A 79 -2.03 2.03 -2.10
C TRP A 79 -0.73 1.30 -1.75
N HIS A 80 -0.61 0.80 -0.51
CA HIS A 80 0.59 0.12 -0.06
C HIS A 80 0.76 -1.23 -0.75
N TYR A 81 -0.33 -2.02 -0.86
CA TYR A 81 -0.30 -3.32 -1.56
C TYR A 81 0.12 -3.17 -3.02
N THR A 82 -0.44 -2.18 -3.73
CA THR A 82 -0.10 -1.92 -5.13
C THR A 82 1.34 -1.44 -5.27
N THR A 83 1.83 -0.59 -4.36
CA THR A 83 3.22 -0.15 -4.34
C THR A 83 4.19 -1.31 -4.14
N VAL A 84 3.90 -2.22 -3.19
CA VAL A 84 4.71 -3.43 -2.95
C VAL A 84 4.68 -4.34 -4.18
N PHE A 85 3.50 -4.59 -4.75
CA PHE A 85 3.35 -5.43 -5.93
C PHE A 85 4.12 -4.90 -7.16
N ASP A 86 4.12 -3.58 -7.35
CA ASP A 86 4.78 -2.89 -8.46
C ASP A 86 6.30 -2.80 -8.26
N ALA A 87 6.78 -2.66 -7.02
CA ALA A 87 8.21 -2.62 -6.69
C ALA A 87 8.96 -3.91 -7.07
N CYS A 88 8.25 -5.03 -7.20
CA CYS A 88 8.81 -6.35 -7.51
C CYS A 88 8.96 -6.65 -9.01
N ARG A 89 8.81 -5.64 -9.88
CA ARG A 89 8.82 -5.84 -11.34
C ARG A 89 10.27 -5.85 -11.90
N PRO A 90 10.62 -6.78 -12.81
CA PRO A 90 11.89 -6.73 -13.52
C PRO A 90 12.04 -5.41 -14.29
N GLY A 91 13.17 -4.70 -14.11
CA GLY A 91 13.48 -3.45 -14.85
C GLY A 91 12.99 -2.13 -14.21
N THR A 92 12.45 -2.17 -13.00
CA THR A 92 12.30 -1.00 -12.10
C THR A 92 13.37 -1.09 -11.02
N HIS A 93 14.19 -0.04 -10.87
CA HIS A 93 15.28 0.07 -9.88
C HIS A 93 14.83 -0.55 -8.53
N SER A 94 15.41 -1.63 -8.03
CA SER A 94 16.83 -1.85 -7.76
C SER A 94 17.26 -3.32 -7.94
N LEU A 95 18.32 -3.56 -8.70
CA LEU A 95 19.15 -4.78 -8.64
C LEU A 95 19.91 -4.95 -7.29
N ARG A 96 19.57 -4.17 -6.26
CA ARG A 96 20.19 -4.17 -4.92
C ARG A 96 19.23 -4.47 -3.77
N ALA A 97 17.93 -4.54 -4.04
CA ALA A 97 16.94 -5.07 -3.10
C ALA A 97 16.06 -6.00 -3.94
N GLY A 98 16.25 -7.31 -3.79
CA GLY A 98 15.45 -8.30 -4.51
C GLY A 98 13.98 -7.97 -4.38
N GLY A 99 13.24 -8.05 -5.50
CA GLY A 99 11.82 -7.70 -5.52
C GLY A 99 11.09 -8.34 -4.36
N PHE A 100 10.36 -7.55 -3.59
CA PHE A 100 9.59 -7.97 -2.42
C PHE A 100 8.45 -8.97 -2.73
N ILE A 101 8.43 -9.76 -3.79
CA ILE A 101 7.44 -10.83 -4.05
C ILE A 101 8.11 -11.69 -5.11
N ALA A 102 8.34 -12.98 -4.83
CA ALA A 102 8.85 -13.92 -5.81
C ALA A 102 7.90 -14.02 -7.02
N PRO A 103 8.40 -14.20 -8.26
CA PRO A 103 7.55 -14.28 -9.46
C PRO A 103 6.41 -15.31 -9.34
N ALA A 104 6.67 -16.45 -8.70
CA ALA A 104 5.68 -17.51 -8.46
C ALA A 104 4.55 -17.06 -7.52
N ASP A 105 4.84 -16.19 -6.55
CA ASP A 105 3.88 -15.72 -5.54
C ASP A 105 3.05 -14.52 -6.00
N ARG A 106 3.41 -13.86 -7.12
CA ARG A 106 2.70 -12.66 -7.61
C ARG A 106 1.21 -12.89 -7.81
N ARG A 107 0.83 -14.02 -8.40
CA ARG A 107 -0.58 -14.34 -8.63
C ARG A 107 -1.33 -14.58 -7.31
N ARG A 108 -0.68 -15.25 -6.36
CA ARG A 108 -1.24 -15.46 -5.01
C ARG A 108 -1.42 -14.13 -4.29
N TYR A 109 -0.39 -13.30 -4.26
CA TYR A 109 -0.45 -11.96 -3.66
C TYR A 109 -1.57 -11.10 -4.25
N PHE A 110 -1.74 -11.13 -5.58
CA PHE A 110 -2.83 -10.40 -6.24
C PHE A 110 -4.22 -10.90 -5.82
N ASN A 111 -4.37 -12.22 -5.62
CA ASN A 111 -5.63 -12.78 -5.13
C ASN A 111 -5.93 -12.35 -3.69
N GLU A 112 -4.93 -12.35 -2.80
CA GLU A 112 -5.08 -11.88 -1.41
C GLU A 112 -5.42 -10.39 -1.38
N MET A 113 -4.71 -9.57 -2.15
CA MET A 113 -4.99 -8.14 -2.29
C MET A 113 -6.43 -7.89 -2.77
N ARG A 114 -6.94 -8.69 -3.71
CA ARG A 114 -8.34 -8.62 -4.13
C ARG A 114 -9.28 -9.04 -3.00
N ALA A 115 -8.98 -10.11 -2.28
CA ALA A 115 -9.81 -10.58 -1.18
C ALA A 115 -9.98 -9.48 -0.13
N HIS A 116 -8.88 -8.84 0.28
CA HIS A 116 -8.89 -7.66 1.14
C HIS A 116 -9.69 -6.50 0.53
N PHE A 117 -9.50 -6.21 -0.76
CA PHE A 117 -10.20 -5.12 -1.43
C PHE A 117 -11.72 -5.29 -1.34
N ILE A 118 -12.23 -6.51 -1.55
CA ILE A 118 -13.67 -6.79 -1.52
C ILE A 118 -14.19 -6.82 -0.10
N HIS A 119 -13.46 -7.47 0.81
CA HIS A 119 -13.88 -7.65 2.20
C HIS A 119 -13.99 -6.33 2.94
N TYR A 120 -13.01 -5.44 2.78
CA TYR A 120 -12.95 -4.17 3.49
C TYR A 120 -13.50 -2.98 2.71
N LEU A 121 -14.19 -3.19 1.58
CA LEU A 121 -14.67 -2.11 0.73
C LEU A 121 -15.69 -1.24 1.48
N PRO A 122 -15.38 0.03 1.80
CA PRO A 122 -16.35 0.90 2.46
C PRO A 122 -17.50 1.23 1.50
N PRO A 123 -18.74 1.39 2.00
CA PRO A 123 -19.91 1.69 1.16
C PRO A 123 -19.76 3.00 0.36
N ASP A 124 -19.13 4.02 0.94
CA ASP A 124 -18.91 5.33 0.30
C ASP A 124 -17.63 5.40 -0.55
N TYR A 125 -17.05 4.25 -0.88
CA TYR A 125 -15.81 4.21 -1.63
C TYR A 125 -15.98 4.64 -3.08
N HIS A 126 -15.26 5.70 -3.44
CA HIS A 126 -15.12 6.17 -4.81
C HIS A 126 -13.70 5.88 -5.31
N TYR A 127 -13.61 5.39 -6.55
CA TYR A 127 -12.31 5.18 -7.18
C TYR A 127 -11.57 6.52 -7.35
N PRO A 128 -10.28 6.58 -7.02
CA PRO A 128 -9.50 7.78 -7.32
C PRO A 128 -9.42 7.96 -8.84
N GLY A 129 -9.33 9.21 -9.30
CA GLY A 129 -9.14 9.50 -10.72
C GLY A 129 -7.84 8.95 -11.29
N GLY A 130 -7.81 8.80 -12.62
CA GLY A 130 -6.62 8.44 -13.38
C GLY A 130 -6.15 7.00 -13.21
N PHE A 131 -4.85 6.78 -13.44
CA PHE A 131 -4.25 5.45 -13.52
C PHE A 131 -4.39 4.61 -12.25
N ARG A 132 -4.37 5.26 -11.07
CA ARG A 132 -4.58 4.58 -9.79
C ARG A 132 -5.99 3.98 -9.68
N GLY A 133 -7.01 4.71 -10.14
CA GLY A 133 -8.39 4.21 -10.18
C GLY A 133 -8.54 2.98 -11.06
N ILE A 134 -7.92 3.00 -12.24
CA ILE A 134 -7.92 1.87 -13.17
C ILE A 134 -7.28 0.64 -12.51
N LYS A 135 -6.12 0.80 -11.87
CA LYS A 135 -5.46 -0.28 -11.11
C LYS A 135 -6.39 -0.88 -10.05
N TYR A 136 -7.04 -0.03 -9.26
CA TYR A 136 -7.94 -0.48 -8.19
C TYR A 136 -9.19 -1.18 -8.74
N TRP A 137 -9.73 -0.69 -9.85
CA TRP A 137 -10.83 -1.33 -10.56
C TRP A 137 -10.43 -2.73 -11.06
N LEU A 138 -9.24 -2.86 -11.69
CA LEU A 138 -8.70 -4.15 -12.14
C LEU A 138 -8.50 -5.15 -11.01
N ILE A 139 -8.11 -4.68 -9.81
CA ILE A 139 -8.03 -5.51 -8.61
C ILE A 139 -9.40 -6.06 -8.24
N LYS A 140 -10.42 -5.19 -8.15
CA LYS A 140 -11.81 -5.61 -7.83
C LYS A 140 -12.31 -6.71 -8.77
N ILE A 141 -12.13 -6.53 -10.08
CA ILE A 141 -12.60 -7.50 -11.09
C ILE A 141 -11.67 -8.71 -11.29
N LYS A 142 -10.61 -8.87 -10.48
CA LYS A 142 -9.62 -9.96 -10.59
C LYS A 142 -8.85 -10.02 -11.91
N ALA A 143 -8.67 -8.90 -12.59
CA ALA A 143 -8.03 -8.85 -13.92
C ALA A 143 -6.49 -8.81 -13.84
N TYR A 144 -5.87 -9.86 -13.30
CA TYR A 144 -4.42 -9.96 -13.08
C TYR A 144 -3.59 -9.70 -14.35
N ARG A 145 -3.99 -10.27 -15.49
CA ARG A 145 -3.26 -10.11 -16.76
C ARG A 145 -3.27 -8.66 -17.23
N ALA A 146 -4.45 -8.04 -17.26
CA ALA A 146 -4.60 -6.63 -17.62
C ALA A 146 -3.84 -5.72 -16.66
N TYR A 147 -3.92 -5.97 -15.35
CA TYR A 147 -3.14 -5.26 -14.33
C TYR A 147 -1.62 -5.37 -14.60
N SER A 148 -1.15 -6.57 -14.93
CA SER A 148 0.28 -6.82 -15.18
C SER A 148 0.79 -6.12 -16.45
N ILE A 149 -0.06 -5.95 -17.46
CA ILE A 149 0.29 -5.28 -18.71
C ILE A 149 0.20 -3.76 -18.60
N LEU A 150 -0.62 -3.22 -17.68
CA LEU A 150 -0.95 -1.79 -17.59
C LEU A 150 0.25 -0.83 -17.39
N ASP A 151 1.43 -1.33 -17.00
CA ASP A 151 2.58 -0.50 -16.69
C ASP A 151 3.76 -0.80 -17.63
N PRO A 152 3.86 -0.04 -18.74
CA PRO A 152 4.68 1.16 -18.65
C PRO A 152 4.17 2.31 -19.53
N VAL A 153 3.41 3.26 -18.98
CA VAL A 153 3.17 4.55 -19.67
C VAL A 153 3.62 5.75 -18.84
N ASN A 154 3.90 5.59 -17.54
CA ASN A 154 4.40 6.70 -16.74
C ASN A 154 5.90 7.02 -16.95
N LYS A 155 6.63 6.19 -17.73
CA LYS A 155 8.06 6.40 -18.05
C LYS A 155 8.30 7.26 -19.30
N LEU A 156 7.30 7.50 -20.15
CA LEU A 156 7.44 8.37 -21.33
C LEU A 156 7.35 9.86 -20.96
N ARG A 157 6.60 10.22 -19.91
CA ARG A 157 6.42 11.62 -19.50
C ARG A 157 7.67 12.22 -18.85
N VAL A 158 8.49 11.43 -18.16
CA VAL A 158 9.73 11.92 -17.52
C VAL A 158 10.91 11.96 -18.49
N ARG A 159 10.83 11.27 -19.64
CA ARG A 159 11.83 11.35 -20.72
C ARG A 159 11.51 12.38 -21.81
N ALA A 160 10.29 12.93 -21.82
CA ALA A 160 9.81 13.84 -22.86
C ALA A 160 9.57 15.28 -22.37
N SER A 161 10.23 15.73 -21.30
CA SER A 161 10.44 17.17 -21.10
C SER A 161 11.75 17.57 -21.79
N PRO A 162 11.72 18.23 -22.96
CA PRO A 162 12.85 18.99 -23.44
C PRO A 162 12.88 20.31 -22.67
N GLY A 163 13.65 20.38 -21.59
CA GLY A 163 14.26 21.65 -21.16
C GLY A 163 15.63 21.69 -21.84
N GLY A 164 15.93 22.54 -22.82
CA GLY A 164 15.53 23.95 -22.89
C GLY A 164 16.47 24.75 -21.99
N VAL A 165 17.74 24.85 -22.39
CA VAL A 165 18.70 25.77 -21.81
C VAL A 165 19.10 26.73 -22.93
N SER A 166 18.63 27.97 -22.81
CA SER A 166 19.32 29.15 -23.35
C SER A 166 20.31 29.63 -22.31
#